data_AF-A0A3R7L305-F1
#
_entry.id   AF-A0A3R7L305-F1
#
_cell.length_a   1.000
_cell.length_b   1.000
_cell.length_c   1.000
_cell.angle_alpha   90.00
_cell.angle_beta   90.00
_cell.angle_gamma   90.00
#
_symmetry.space_group_name_H-M   'P 1'
#
loop_
_entity.id
_entity.type
_entity.pdbx_description
1 polymer ?
#
loop_
_entity_poly.entity_id
_entity_poly.type
_entity_poly.pdbx_seq_one_letter_code
_entity_poly.pdbx_strand_id
1 'polypeptide(L)'
;MDSANLLNFVNAFSMLGYVKTATVSPSGLNYEETLSTLRYASRARDIVNVARVNEDPRARRIRELEEQMEQMRRDIQGKDPAYVAELEEKLRLLEAEAQKRAADLQALEKEREKNEIRERMLRATEAERQELLRRAGALEQQVEESRRQAEYHEQANQRLKEEHAQRERELLEQVRHREAEVESIRKRRDAELRSGQEQLRKTMEDLERERREREEALRVLGERQEQLSAALRDSRQSEEQRAELQRQNAQLDERMRQLESEREAQQRLLRELELLRDEHESLQNAVVLLRTEVEELERRYDETTYHLLTVMDLQAESCGALVDRLGMEHEQQLNENEQWNSEDRAALERRHEEAVAERDAALSVAQAALNDSQRRIEESMAAGEKLRAELEALQKENDAIRANTSAMERAKGEVEQSLEAVTAERDGLQERLTATSDALSSQLREVERAKGEVEQSLEAVTAERDAGVEKLASEKAMTLSWHRVRSYVRNCRWLRPRTGRR
;
A
#
# COMPACT_ATOMS: atom_id res chain seq x y z
N MET A 1 48.71 -7.37 16.91
CA MET A 1 48.14 -8.63 17.43
C MET A 1 47.88 -9.51 16.22
N ASP A 2 48.60 -10.64 16.13
CA ASP A 2 48.64 -11.49 14.94
C ASP A 2 47.25 -11.89 14.45
N SER A 3 47.03 -11.85 13.13
CA SER A 3 45.80 -12.26 12.45
C SER A 3 45.38 -13.70 12.79
N ALA A 4 46.33 -14.56 13.16
CA ALA A 4 46.08 -15.90 13.71
C ALA A 4 45.38 -15.88 15.08
N ASN A 5 45.66 -14.89 15.93
CA ASN A 5 45.01 -14.74 17.24
C ASN A 5 43.59 -14.19 17.10
N LEU A 6 43.30 -13.35 16.10
CA LEU A 6 41.96 -12.82 15.86
C LEU A 6 40.99 -13.90 15.35
N LEU A 7 41.46 -14.78 14.45
CA LEU A 7 40.68 -15.93 13.98
C LEU A 7 40.41 -16.93 15.10
N ASN A 8 41.40 -17.19 15.97
CA ASN A 8 41.22 -18.04 17.16
C ASN A 8 40.31 -17.40 18.22
N PHE A 9 40.34 -16.08 18.39
CA PHE A 9 39.49 -15.36 19.34
C PHE A 9 38.03 -15.32 18.89
N VAL A 10 37.77 -15.08 17.59
CA VAL A 10 36.43 -15.17 17.00
C VAL A 10 35.95 -16.63 16.99
N ASN A 11 36.83 -17.60 16.72
CA ASN A 11 36.49 -19.02 16.78
C ASN A 11 36.25 -19.56 18.19
N ALA A 12 36.86 -18.98 19.23
CA ALA A 12 36.59 -19.37 20.61
C ALA A 12 35.11 -19.14 20.98
N PHE A 13 34.50 -18.07 20.46
CA PHE A 13 33.06 -17.82 20.61
C PHE A 13 32.20 -18.62 19.61
N SER A 14 32.66 -18.85 18.38
CA SER A 14 31.87 -19.58 17.35
C SER A 14 31.84 -21.11 17.56
N MET A 15 32.89 -21.68 18.16
CA MET A 15 32.96 -23.11 18.50
C MET A 15 31.88 -23.53 19.51
N LEU A 16 31.33 -22.60 20.28
CA LEU A 16 30.42 -22.86 21.38
C LEU A 16 28.93 -22.95 21.00
N GLY A 17 28.54 -22.67 19.74
CA GLY A 17 27.12 -22.55 19.38
C GLY A 17 26.65 -22.95 17.97
N TYR A 18 27.54 -23.31 17.03
CA TYR A 18 27.14 -23.67 15.65
C TYR A 18 27.45 -25.13 15.30
N VAL A 19 26.56 -25.76 14.53
CA VAL A 19 26.78 -27.08 13.95
C VAL A 19 27.89 -26.98 12.90
N LYS A 20 29.01 -27.69 13.12
CA LYS A 20 30.09 -27.76 12.13
C LYS A 20 29.74 -28.76 11.03
N THR A 21 29.56 -28.27 9.81
CA THR A 21 29.38 -29.10 8.62
C THR A 21 30.72 -29.30 7.91
N ALA A 22 31.15 -30.56 7.80
CA ALA A 22 32.31 -30.94 7.00
C ALA A 22 31.85 -31.26 5.57
N THR A 23 32.22 -30.43 4.60
CA THR A 23 31.97 -30.70 3.19
C THR A 23 33.15 -31.49 2.62
N VAL A 24 32.86 -32.67 2.07
CA VAL A 24 33.87 -33.57 1.50
C VAL A 24 33.48 -33.94 0.07
N SER A 25 34.48 -34.15 -0.77
CA SER A 25 34.29 -34.56 -2.17
C SER A 25 34.36 -36.09 -2.27
N PRO A 26 33.44 -36.77 -2.98
CA PRO A 26 33.48 -38.22 -3.14
C PRO A 26 34.52 -38.71 -4.16
N SER A 27 35.32 -37.81 -4.76
CA SER A 27 36.33 -38.15 -5.76
C SER A 27 37.58 -38.77 -5.12
N GLY A 28 38.08 -39.87 -5.70
CA GLY A 28 39.31 -40.52 -5.27
C GLY A 28 40.58 -39.65 -5.41
N LEU A 29 40.52 -38.60 -6.22
CA LEU A 29 41.61 -37.61 -6.37
C LEU A 29 41.81 -36.75 -5.12
N ASN A 30 40.75 -36.55 -4.32
CA ASN A 30 40.76 -35.67 -3.15
C ASN A 30 40.79 -36.47 -1.84
N TYR A 31 41.33 -37.70 -1.87
CA TYR A 31 41.31 -38.62 -0.74
C TYR A 31 42.04 -38.07 0.50
N GLU A 32 43.23 -37.46 0.32
CA GLU A 32 44.03 -36.92 1.44
C GLU A 32 43.37 -35.73 2.13
N GLU A 33 42.80 -34.79 1.35
CA GLU A 33 42.04 -33.63 1.86
C GLU A 33 40.75 -34.08 2.56
N THR A 34 40.04 -35.04 1.96
CA THR A 34 38.82 -35.62 2.53
C THR A 34 39.12 -36.29 3.88
N LEU A 35 40.21 -37.05 3.98
CA LEU A 35 40.63 -37.69 5.23
C LEU A 35 41.01 -36.66 6.30
N SER A 36 41.69 -35.58 5.91
CA SER A 36 42.09 -34.50 6.82
C SER A 36 40.89 -33.73 7.36
N THR A 37 39.91 -33.40 6.51
CA THR A 37 38.65 -32.76 6.92
C THR A 37 37.83 -33.68 7.83
N LEU A 38 37.75 -34.99 7.54
CA LEU A 38 37.06 -35.96 8.40
C LEU A 38 37.76 -36.14 9.75
N ARG A 39 39.09 -36.14 9.81
CA ARG A 39 39.85 -36.18 11.08
C ARG A 39 39.64 -34.92 11.91
N TYR A 40 39.54 -33.76 11.27
CA TYR A 40 39.21 -32.51 11.95
C TYR A 40 37.77 -32.55 12.48
N ALA A 41 36.81 -33.03 11.68
CA ALA A 41 35.43 -33.22 12.11
C ALA A 41 35.31 -34.19 13.29
N SER A 42 36.07 -35.29 13.28
CA SER A 42 36.12 -36.24 14.40
C SER A 42 36.63 -35.59 15.68
N ARG A 43 37.69 -34.77 15.61
CA ARG A 43 38.20 -34.04 16.79
C ARG A 43 37.23 -32.96 17.26
N ALA A 44 36.53 -32.30 16.35
CA ALA A 44 35.53 -31.30 16.68
C ALA A 44 34.29 -31.88 17.35
N ARG A 45 33.93 -33.15 17.05
CA ARG A 45 32.85 -33.88 17.72
C ARG A 45 33.10 -34.06 19.22
N ASP A 46 34.37 -34.21 19.60
CA ASP A 46 34.75 -34.49 20.99
C ASP A 46 34.81 -33.21 21.87
N ILE A 47 34.53 -32.04 21.28
CA ILE A 47 34.43 -30.75 22.00
C ILE A 47 33.05 -30.67 22.66
N VAL A 48 33.02 -30.79 23.98
CA VAL A 48 31.78 -30.66 24.78
C VAL A 48 31.57 -29.21 25.15
N ASN A 49 30.54 -28.59 24.58
CA ASN A 49 30.11 -27.25 24.93
C ASN A 49 29.11 -27.29 26.09
N VAL A 50 29.33 -26.47 27.11
CA VAL A 50 28.33 -26.24 28.16
C VAL A 50 27.42 -25.10 27.69
N ALA A 51 26.28 -25.46 27.10
CA ALA A 51 25.27 -24.49 26.70
C ALA A 51 24.63 -23.87 27.95
N ARG A 52 24.93 -22.59 28.21
CA ARG A 52 24.23 -21.79 29.21
C ARG A 52 23.13 -21.01 28.50
N VAL A 53 21.88 -21.19 28.94
CA VAL A 53 20.78 -20.35 28.48
C VAL A 53 21.10 -18.91 28.85
N ASN A 54 21.22 -18.04 27.85
CA ASN A 54 21.48 -16.63 28.06
C ASN A 54 20.17 -15.94 28.46
N GLU A 55 19.80 -16.07 29.73
CA GLU A 55 18.63 -15.41 30.30
C GLU A 55 18.87 -13.90 30.41
N ASP A 56 17.87 -13.10 30.03
CA ASP A 56 17.89 -11.65 30.21
C ASP A 56 18.14 -11.34 31.70
N PRO A 57 19.09 -10.45 32.05
CA PRO A 57 19.37 -10.09 33.44
C PRO A 57 18.12 -9.62 34.21
N ARG A 58 17.12 -9.05 33.53
CA ARG A 58 15.84 -8.63 34.13
C ARG A 58 14.94 -9.83 34.41
N ALA A 59 14.84 -10.76 33.46
CA ALA A 59 14.08 -12.00 33.62
C ALA A 59 14.70 -12.90 34.70
N ARG A 60 16.04 -13.02 34.72
CA ARG A 60 16.78 -13.72 35.77
C ARG A 60 16.49 -13.14 37.15
N ARG A 61 16.48 -11.81 37.27
CA ARG A 61 16.22 -11.14 38.55
C ARG A 61 14.80 -11.34 39.05
N ILE A 62 13.80 -11.42 38.17
CA ILE A 62 12.42 -11.76 38.54
C ILE A 62 12.38 -13.19 39.08
N ARG A 63 13.01 -14.14 38.39
CA ARG A 63 13.11 -15.53 38.82
C ARG A 63 13.82 -15.69 40.17
N GLU A 64 14.94 -14.99 40.40
CA GLU A 64 15.63 -14.99 41.69
C GLU A 64 14.73 -14.48 42.83
N LEU A 65 13.91 -13.46 42.58
CA LEU A 65 12.95 -12.93 43.56
C LEU A 65 11.84 -13.94 43.83
N GLU A 66 11.34 -14.63 42.80
CA GLU A 66 10.34 -15.70 42.93
C GLU A 66 10.87 -16.91 43.71
N GLU A 67 12.11 -17.33 43.45
CA GLU A 67 12.77 -18.42 44.19
C GLU A 67 13.03 -18.03 45.66
N GLN A 68 13.43 -16.78 45.93
CA GLN A 68 13.55 -16.25 47.29
C GLN A 68 12.21 -16.21 48.03
N MET A 69 11.13 -15.84 47.35
CA MET A 69 9.77 -15.89 47.89
C MET A 69 9.32 -17.32 48.20
N GLU A 70 9.57 -18.29 47.32
CA GLU A 70 9.26 -19.69 47.58
C GLU A 70 10.01 -20.24 48.79
N GLN A 71 11.29 -19.91 48.93
CA GLN A 71 12.09 -20.34 50.05
C GLN A 71 11.59 -19.71 51.37
N MET A 72 11.25 -18.42 51.34
CA MET A 72 10.70 -17.71 52.49
C MET A 72 9.30 -18.23 52.88
N ARG A 73 8.46 -18.62 51.92
CA ARG A 73 7.18 -19.31 52.16
C ARG A 73 7.35 -20.67 52.84
N ARG A 74 8.41 -21.43 52.49
CA ARG A 74 8.74 -22.69 53.18
C ARG A 74 9.21 -22.44 54.61
N ASP A 75 9.98 -21.38 54.85
CA ASP A 75 10.49 -21.01 56.17
C ASP A 75 9.42 -20.51 57.16
N ILE A 76 8.27 -20.07 56.66
CA ILE A 76 7.08 -19.68 57.45
C ILE A 76 6.34 -20.91 58.03
N GLN A 77 6.50 -22.10 57.44
CA GLN A 77 5.89 -23.33 57.97
C GLN A 77 6.66 -23.85 59.20
N GLY A 78 6.14 -23.58 60.40
CA GLY A 78 6.55 -24.27 61.64
C GLY A 78 7.45 -23.50 62.61
N LYS A 79 7.52 -22.16 62.54
CA LYS A 79 8.32 -21.30 63.45
C LYS A 79 7.43 -20.37 64.29
N ASP A 80 8.03 -19.71 65.29
CA ASP A 80 7.34 -18.87 66.28
C ASP A 80 6.45 -17.76 65.65
N PRO A 81 5.28 -17.46 66.23
CA PRO A 81 4.28 -16.54 65.65
C PRO A 81 4.81 -15.13 65.37
N ALA A 82 5.73 -14.61 66.20
CA ALA A 82 6.31 -13.28 66.04
C ALA A 82 7.31 -13.22 64.86
N TYR A 83 8.03 -14.31 64.60
CA TYR A 83 8.99 -14.41 63.50
C TYR A 83 8.27 -14.63 62.15
N VAL A 84 7.13 -15.32 62.17
CA VAL A 84 6.25 -15.51 61.01
C VAL A 84 5.69 -14.18 60.51
N ALA A 85 5.22 -13.30 61.40
CA ALA A 85 4.68 -11.99 61.02
C ALA A 85 5.72 -11.09 60.31
N GLU A 86 6.98 -11.08 60.78
CA GLU A 86 8.06 -10.30 60.17
C GLU A 86 8.47 -10.85 58.79
N LEU A 87 8.42 -12.17 58.61
CA LEU A 87 8.72 -12.82 57.33
C LEU A 87 7.58 -12.64 56.31
N GLU A 88 6.32 -12.64 56.76
CA GLU A 88 5.16 -12.36 55.91
C GLU A 88 5.17 -10.93 55.36
N GLU A 89 5.62 -9.95 56.16
CA GLU A 89 5.78 -8.56 55.71
C GLU A 89 6.88 -8.44 54.63
N LYS A 90 8.04 -9.09 54.86
CA LYS A 90 9.14 -9.12 53.88
C LYS A 90 8.75 -9.84 52.59
N LEU A 91 7.97 -10.92 52.69
CA LEU A 91 7.44 -11.64 51.53
C LEU A 91 6.53 -10.74 50.68
N ARG A 92 5.62 -9.98 51.30
CA ARG A 92 4.76 -9.03 50.58
C ARG A 92 5.54 -7.95 49.84
N LEU A 93 6.61 -7.44 50.43
CA LEU A 93 7.48 -6.44 49.79
C LEU A 93 8.21 -7.03 48.57
N LEU A 94 8.74 -8.25 48.68
CA LEU A 94 9.40 -8.95 47.57
C LEU A 94 8.41 -9.31 46.45
N GLU A 95 7.20 -9.74 46.80
CA GLU A 95 6.13 -10.02 45.83
C GLU A 95 5.74 -8.76 45.05
N ALA A 96 5.59 -7.62 45.72
CA ALA A 96 5.29 -6.35 45.08
C ALA A 96 6.44 -5.90 44.16
N GLU A 97 7.70 -6.11 44.57
CA GLU A 97 8.88 -5.77 43.76
C GLU A 97 8.99 -6.66 42.51
N ALA A 98 8.76 -7.97 42.65
CA ALA A 98 8.76 -8.91 41.53
C ALA A 98 7.63 -8.59 40.53
N GLN A 99 6.42 -8.32 41.01
CA GLN A 99 5.29 -7.94 40.16
C GLN A 99 5.54 -6.64 39.39
N LYS A 100 6.12 -5.61 40.05
CA LYS A 100 6.47 -4.35 39.39
C LYS A 100 7.50 -4.58 38.27
N ARG A 101 8.56 -5.34 38.55
CA ARG A 101 9.61 -5.64 37.56
C ARG A 101 9.08 -6.48 36.39
N ALA A 102 8.15 -7.40 36.63
CA ALA A 102 7.49 -8.17 35.58
C ALA A 102 6.58 -7.30 34.70
N ALA A 103 5.82 -6.37 35.30
CA ALA A 103 5.00 -5.41 34.56
C ALA A 103 5.86 -4.46 33.71
N ASP A 104 6.99 -3.98 34.25
CA ASP A 104 7.94 -3.14 33.52
C ASP A 104 8.53 -3.86 32.30
N LEU A 105 8.88 -5.15 32.44
CA LEU A 105 9.41 -5.96 31.34
C LEU A 105 8.37 -6.14 30.22
N GLN A 106 7.12 -6.47 30.58
CA GLN A 106 6.03 -6.62 29.61
C GLN A 106 5.67 -5.30 28.91
N ALA A 107 5.75 -4.17 29.60
CA ALA A 107 5.51 -2.86 29.00
C ALA A 107 6.56 -2.53 27.92
N LEU A 108 7.84 -2.82 28.22
CA LEU A 108 8.94 -2.64 27.28
C LEU A 108 8.85 -3.57 26.06
N GLU A 109 8.43 -4.81 26.25
CA GLU A 109 8.20 -5.76 25.14
C GLU A 109 7.10 -5.25 24.21
N LYS A 110 5.96 -4.81 24.76
CA LYS A 110 4.86 -4.22 23.98
C LYS A 110 5.27 -2.95 23.23
N GLU A 111 6.11 -2.11 23.83
CA GLU A 111 6.65 -0.94 23.12
C GLU A 111 7.60 -1.32 21.99
N ARG A 112 8.44 -2.34 22.16
CA ARG A 112 9.33 -2.84 21.10
C ARG A 112 8.53 -3.38 19.93
N GLU A 113 7.52 -4.20 20.17
CA GLU A 113 6.64 -4.73 19.13
C GLU A 113 5.94 -3.60 18.36
N LYS A 114 5.42 -2.58 19.05
CA LYS A 114 4.84 -1.39 18.42
C LYS A 114 5.85 -0.65 17.54
N ASN A 115 7.07 -0.48 18.02
CA ASN A 115 8.13 0.21 17.28
C ASN A 115 8.55 -0.60 16.05
N GLU A 116 8.68 -1.93 16.16
CA GLU A 116 8.99 -2.80 15.02
C GLU A 116 7.91 -2.75 13.94
N ILE A 117 6.63 -2.79 14.32
CA ILE A 117 5.52 -2.69 13.37
C ILE A 117 5.55 -1.32 12.67
N ARG A 118 5.77 -0.24 13.42
CA ARG A 118 5.86 1.12 12.87
C ARG A 118 7.01 1.26 11.89
N GLU A 119 8.17 0.71 12.22
CA GLU A 119 9.35 0.75 11.35
C GLU A 119 9.14 -0.07 10.07
N ARG A 120 8.52 -1.25 10.17
CA ARG A 120 8.15 -2.05 8.98
C ARG A 120 7.19 -1.31 8.06
N MET A 121 6.17 -0.64 8.63
CA MET A 121 5.23 0.18 7.86
C MET A 121 5.93 1.33 7.15
N LEU A 122 6.81 2.06 7.83
CA LEU A 122 7.58 3.16 7.23
C LEU A 122 8.44 2.66 6.06
N ARG A 123 9.20 1.58 6.26
CA ARG A 123 10.04 1.00 5.19
C ARG A 123 9.21 0.54 3.99
N ALA A 124 8.03 -0.03 4.20
CA ALA A 124 7.13 -0.41 3.12
C ALA A 124 6.66 0.82 2.32
N THR A 125 6.22 1.88 3.01
CA THR A 125 5.79 3.13 2.34
C THR A 125 6.92 3.83 1.58
N GLU A 126 8.14 3.80 2.11
CA GLU A 126 9.31 4.37 1.44
C GLU A 126 9.68 3.57 0.19
N ALA A 127 9.60 2.24 0.24
CA ALA A 127 9.86 1.38 -0.91
C ALA A 127 8.84 1.63 -2.04
N GLU A 128 7.55 1.71 -1.74
CA GLU A 128 6.50 2.02 -2.72
C GLU A 128 6.72 3.40 -3.35
N ARG A 129 7.05 4.42 -2.54
CA ARG A 129 7.36 5.76 -3.04
C ARG A 129 8.56 5.77 -3.99
N GLN A 130 9.62 5.05 -3.65
CA GLN A 130 10.80 4.93 -4.51
C GLN A 130 10.50 4.23 -5.83
N GLU A 131 9.64 3.22 -5.82
CA GLU A 131 9.21 2.52 -7.02
C GLU A 131 8.37 3.42 -7.94
N LEU A 132 7.43 4.18 -7.36
CA LEU A 132 6.65 5.18 -8.11
C LEU A 132 7.54 6.25 -8.75
N LEU A 133 8.53 6.77 -8.02
CA LEU A 133 9.50 7.74 -8.57
C LEU A 133 10.34 7.14 -9.70
N ARG A 134 10.75 5.88 -9.59
CA ARG A 134 11.46 5.18 -10.67
C ARG A 134 10.59 5.02 -11.92
N ARG A 135 9.33 4.64 -11.75
CA ARG A 135 8.37 4.52 -12.87
C ARG A 135 8.10 5.87 -13.53
N ALA A 136 7.95 6.93 -12.73
CA ALA A 136 7.78 8.29 -13.24
C ALA A 136 9.01 8.73 -14.06
N GLY A 137 10.22 8.56 -13.54
CA GLY A 137 11.45 8.89 -14.27
C GLY A 137 11.64 8.08 -15.56
N ALA A 138 11.24 6.80 -15.58
CA ALA A 138 11.27 5.99 -16.80
C ALA A 138 10.28 6.50 -17.87
N LEU A 139 9.08 6.90 -17.47
CA LEU A 139 8.08 7.49 -18.37
C LEU A 139 8.57 8.84 -18.92
N GLU A 140 9.15 9.70 -18.09
CA GLU A 140 9.73 10.97 -18.52
C GLU A 140 10.83 10.77 -19.58
N GLN A 141 11.70 9.77 -19.40
CA GLN A 141 12.72 9.41 -20.38
C GLN A 141 12.12 8.96 -21.71
N GLN A 142 11.08 8.12 -21.68
CA GLN A 142 10.40 7.68 -22.91
C GLN A 142 9.73 8.83 -23.66
N VAL A 143 9.08 9.76 -22.96
CA VAL A 143 8.47 10.95 -23.56
C VAL A 143 9.53 11.84 -24.20
N GLU A 144 10.65 12.07 -23.50
CA GLU A 144 11.76 12.87 -24.00
C GLU A 144 12.44 12.22 -25.22
N GLU A 145 12.63 10.90 -25.23
CA GLU A 145 13.13 10.15 -26.40
C GLU A 145 12.19 10.27 -27.60
N SER A 146 10.88 10.09 -27.39
CA SER A 146 9.87 10.25 -28.45
C SER A 146 9.86 11.68 -29.00
N ARG A 147 10.02 12.69 -28.14
CA ARG A 147 10.11 14.10 -28.54
C ARG A 147 11.34 14.36 -29.38
N ARG A 148 12.51 13.86 -28.98
CA ARG A 148 13.76 14.01 -29.75
C ARG A 148 13.66 13.35 -31.13
N GLN A 149 13.01 12.19 -31.22
CA GLN A 149 12.75 11.54 -32.50
C GLN A 149 11.86 12.40 -33.40
N ALA A 150 10.77 12.96 -32.86
CA ALA A 150 9.89 13.87 -33.61
C ALA A 150 10.65 15.12 -34.11
N GLU A 151 11.42 15.78 -33.25
CA GLU A 151 12.25 16.94 -33.61
C GLU A 151 13.30 16.59 -34.69
N TYR A 152 13.92 15.41 -34.61
CA TYR A 152 14.84 14.92 -35.63
C TYR A 152 14.16 14.74 -36.99
N HIS A 153 12.98 14.11 -37.02
CA HIS A 153 12.21 13.91 -38.25
C HIS A 153 11.72 15.23 -38.85
N GLU A 154 11.29 16.18 -38.03
CA GLU A 154 10.92 17.52 -38.48
C GLU A 154 12.09 18.25 -39.14
N GLN A 155 13.27 18.26 -38.50
CA GLN A 155 14.47 18.87 -39.05
C GLN A 155 14.94 18.18 -40.34
N ALA A 156 14.90 16.84 -40.40
CA ALA A 156 15.26 16.09 -41.60
C ALA A 156 14.30 16.43 -42.77
N ASN A 157 13.00 16.52 -42.51
CA ASN A 157 12.00 16.90 -43.50
C ASN A 157 12.19 18.34 -43.99
N GLN A 158 12.53 19.27 -43.11
CA GLN A 158 12.84 20.66 -43.49
C GLN A 158 14.06 20.73 -44.41
N ARG A 159 15.15 20.02 -44.08
CA ARG A 159 16.35 19.95 -44.92
C ARG A 159 16.05 19.40 -46.30
N LEU A 160 15.27 18.31 -46.38
CA LEU A 160 14.87 17.74 -47.66
C LEU A 160 14.05 18.74 -48.49
N LYS A 161 13.10 19.45 -47.88
CA LYS A 161 12.31 20.50 -48.58
C LYS A 161 13.20 21.61 -49.12
N GLU A 162 14.18 22.07 -48.34
CA GLU A 162 15.13 23.09 -48.78
C GLU A 162 16.03 22.60 -49.93
N GLU A 163 16.54 21.37 -49.85
CA GLU A 163 17.32 20.75 -50.93
C GLU A 163 16.50 20.61 -52.22
N HIS A 164 15.23 20.20 -52.12
CA HIS A 164 14.34 20.12 -53.27
C HIS A 164 14.10 21.49 -53.90
N ALA A 165 13.80 22.51 -53.09
CA ALA A 165 13.60 23.88 -53.57
C ALA A 165 14.87 24.48 -54.22
N GLN A 166 16.06 24.14 -53.71
CA GLN A 166 17.33 24.55 -54.32
C GLN A 166 17.52 23.88 -55.68
N ARG A 167 17.35 22.56 -55.77
CA ARG A 167 17.47 21.82 -57.04
C ARG A 167 16.48 22.31 -58.10
N GLU A 168 15.25 22.63 -57.70
CA GLU A 168 14.25 23.21 -58.61
C GLU A 168 14.70 24.56 -59.18
N ARG A 169 15.26 25.45 -58.35
CA ARG A 169 15.79 26.75 -58.80
C ARG A 169 16.96 26.59 -59.77
N GLU A 170 17.91 25.72 -59.44
CA GLU A 170 19.06 25.43 -60.30
C GLU A 170 18.61 24.88 -61.67
N LEU A 171 17.64 23.97 -61.69
CA LEU A 171 17.09 23.43 -62.94
C LEU A 171 16.38 24.51 -63.76
N LEU A 172 15.59 25.38 -63.13
CA LEU A 172 14.92 26.50 -63.80
C LEU A 172 15.92 27.49 -64.41
N GLU A 173 17.02 27.78 -63.71
CA GLU A 173 18.08 28.63 -64.25
C GLU A 173 18.80 27.98 -65.44
N GLN A 174 19.06 26.66 -65.37
CA GLN A 174 19.63 25.91 -66.49
C GLN A 174 18.72 25.90 -67.71
N VAL A 175 17.40 25.72 -67.52
CA VAL A 175 16.41 25.79 -68.61
C VAL A 175 16.41 27.17 -69.24
N ARG A 176 16.34 28.24 -68.44
CA ARG A 176 16.38 29.63 -68.93
C ARG A 176 17.65 29.94 -69.74
N HIS A 177 18.80 29.46 -69.27
CA HIS A 177 20.07 29.65 -70.00
C HIS A 177 20.03 28.94 -71.36
N ARG A 178 19.59 27.68 -71.39
CA ARG A 178 19.48 26.89 -72.63
C ARG A 178 18.49 27.50 -73.61
N GLU A 179 17.34 27.97 -73.13
CA GLU A 179 16.35 28.67 -73.96
C GLU A 179 16.94 29.94 -74.58
N ALA A 180 17.66 30.76 -73.80
CA ALA A 180 18.31 31.96 -74.30
C ALA A 180 19.42 31.65 -75.33
N GLU A 181 20.20 30.59 -75.12
CA GLU A 181 21.20 30.12 -76.09
C GLU A 181 20.53 29.70 -77.41
N VAL A 182 19.49 28.87 -77.35
CA VAL A 182 18.75 28.41 -78.54
C VAL A 182 18.13 29.60 -79.29
N GLU A 183 17.53 30.53 -78.57
CA GLU A 183 16.94 31.76 -79.13
C GLU A 183 18.00 32.63 -79.84
N SER A 184 19.20 32.76 -79.25
CA SER A 184 20.31 33.52 -79.84
C SER A 184 20.82 32.87 -81.14
N ILE A 185 20.95 31.54 -81.15
CA ILE A 185 21.36 30.76 -82.32
C ILE A 185 20.31 30.91 -83.42
N ARG A 186 19.02 30.79 -83.08
CA ARG A 186 17.91 30.94 -84.01
C ARG A 186 17.93 32.32 -84.67
N LYS A 187 18.02 33.40 -83.89
CA LYS A 187 18.08 34.78 -84.41
C LYS A 187 19.26 34.99 -85.36
N ARG A 188 20.43 34.47 -85.00
CA ARG A 188 21.62 34.54 -85.86
C ARG A 188 21.41 33.81 -87.18
N ARG A 189 20.87 32.59 -87.14
CA ARG A 189 20.61 31.79 -88.35
C ARG A 189 19.55 32.41 -89.24
N ASP A 190 18.47 32.94 -88.67
CA ASP A 190 17.44 33.65 -89.44
C ASP A 190 17.99 34.91 -90.11
N ALA A 191 18.90 35.65 -89.47
CA ALA A 191 19.58 36.79 -90.06
C ALA A 191 20.57 36.40 -91.18
N GLU A 192 21.33 35.32 -90.99
CA GLU A 192 22.22 34.76 -92.01
C GLU A 192 21.41 34.32 -93.25
N LEU A 193 20.27 33.65 -93.05
CA LEU A 193 19.37 33.23 -94.13
C LEU A 193 18.79 34.42 -94.89
N ARG A 194 18.26 35.43 -94.19
CA ARG A 194 17.69 36.64 -94.83
C ARG A 194 18.74 37.41 -95.63
N SER A 195 19.94 37.57 -95.08
CA SER A 195 21.01 38.27 -95.80
C SER A 195 21.48 37.48 -97.03
N GLY A 196 21.55 36.15 -96.96
CA GLY A 196 21.82 35.28 -98.11
C GLY A 196 20.75 35.36 -99.20
N GLN A 197 19.47 35.36 -98.83
CA GLN A 197 18.35 35.53 -99.78
C GLN A 197 18.40 36.88 -100.50
N GLU A 198 18.68 37.95 -99.76
CA GLU A 198 18.77 39.29 -100.33
C GLU A 198 19.95 39.43 -101.31
N GLN A 199 21.09 38.82 -100.97
CA GLN A 199 22.25 38.75 -101.87
C GLN A 199 21.92 37.97 -103.14
N LEU A 200 21.32 36.78 -103.02
CA LEU A 200 20.89 35.96 -104.17
C LEU A 200 19.95 36.76 -105.08
N ARG A 201 18.95 37.42 -104.49
CA ARG A 201 18.01 38.27 -105.24
C ARG A 201 18.73 39.38 -106.02
N LYS A 202 19.65 40.11 -105.40
CA LYS A 202 20.45 41.15 -106.07
C LYS A 202 21.27 40.58 -107.22
N THR A 203 21.94 39.45 -107.02
CA THR A 203 22.73 38.81 -108.08
C THR A 203 21.86 38.36 -109.27
N MET A 204 20.64 37.86 -109.01
CA MET A 204 19.69 37.51 -110.08
C MET A 204 19.22 38.76 -110.83
N GLU A 205 18.87 39.84 -110.12
CA GLU A 205 18.47 41.11 -110.73
C GLU A 205 19.58 41.71 -111.61
N ASP A 206 20.84 41.65 -111.17
CA ASP A 206 21.99 42.12 -111.94
C ASP A 206 22.23 41.25 -113.19
N LEU A 207 22.21 39.92 -113.04
CA LEU A 207 22.32 38.99 -114.18
C LEU A 207 21.20 39.19 -115.21
N GLU A 208 19.97 39.45 -114.77
CA GLU A 208 18.86 39.77 -115.66
C GLU A 208 19.07 41.10 -116.40
N ARG A 209 19.58 42.14 -115.73
CA ARG A 209 19.91 43.42 -116.37
C ARG A 209 20.95 43.22 -117.45
N GLU A 210 22.06 42.56 -117.13
CA GLU A 210 23.11 42.33 -118.13
C GLU A 210 22.59 41.46 -119.30
N ARG A 211 21.69 40.50 -119.04
CA ARG A 211 21.05 39.71 -120.09
C ARG A 211 20.24 40.59 -121.04
N ARG A 212 19.46 41.55 -120.51
CA ARG A 212 18.68 42.51 -121.30
C ARG A 212 19.59 43.42 -122.11
N GLU A 213 20.67 43.93 -121.52
CA GLU A 213 21.68 44.72 -122.22
C GLU A 213 22.34 43.94 -123.38
N ARG A 214 22.66 42.65 -123.16
CA ARG A 214 23.17 41.76 -124.22
C ARG A 214 22.13 41.51 -125.32
N GLU A 215 20.85 41.34 -124.97
CA GLU A 215 19.75 41.20 -125.93
C GLU A 215 19.57 42.48 -126.79
N GLU A 216 19.64 43.65 -126.17
CA GLU A 216 19.60 44.95 -126.86
C GLU A 216 20.81 45.14 -127.76
N ALA A 217 22.02 44.80 -127.29
CA ALA A 217 23.24 44.86 -128.10
C ALA A 217 23.16 43.95 -129.33
N LEU A 218 22.68 42.71 -129.17
CA LEU A 218 22.43 41.79 -130.27
C LEU A 218 21.43 42.36 -131.28
N ARG A 219 20.36 43.01 -130.81
CA ARG A 219 19.36 43.64 -131.68
C ARG A 219 19.98 44.79 -132.50
N VAL A 220 20.73 45.68 -131.88
CA VAL A 220 21.40 46.81 -132.56
C VAL A 220 22.44 46.30 -133.57
N LEU A 221 23.22 45.29 -133.20
CA LEU A 221 24.18 44.66 -134.11
C LEU A 221 23.49 43.97 -135.29
N GLY A 222 22.35 43.31 -135.06
CA GLY A 222 21.51 42.73 -136.12
C GLY A 222 20.98 43.78 -137.09
N GLU A 223 20.43 44.89 -136.59
CA GLU A 223 20.00 46.02 -137.43
C GLU A 223 21.18 46.58 -138.27
N ARG A 224 22.39 46.65 -137.70
CA ARG A 224 23.61 47.08 -138.41
C ARG A 224 24.07 46.05 -139.46
N GLN A 225 23.99 44.76 -139.17
CA GLN A 225 24.31 43.68 -140.09
C GLN A 225 23.35 43.70 -141.29
N GLU A 226 22.06 43.93 -141.06
CA GLU A 226 21.06 44.10 -142.13
C GLU A 226 21.42 45.27 -143.05
N GLN A 227 21.79 46.43 -142.49
CA GLN A 227 22.23 47.60 -143.26
C GLN A 227 23.47 47.29 -144.13
N LEU A 228 24.47 46.61 -143.57
CA LEU A 228 25.68 46.22 -144.30
C LEU A 228 25.38 45.18 -145.38
N SER A 229 24.51 44.22 -145.08
CA SER A 229 24.06 43.21 -146.05
C SER A 229 23.26 43.84 -147.21
N ALA A 230 22.46 44.87 -146.93
CA ALA A 230 21.73 45.63 -147.94
C ALA A 230 22.70 46.46 -148.81
N ALA A 231 23.71 47.09 -148.20
CA ALA A 231 24.75 47.81 -148.93
C ALA A 231 25.57 46.88 -149.85
N LEU A 232 25.89 45.67 -149.39
CA LEU A 232 26.58 44.64 -150.19
C LEU A 232 25.75 44.15 -151.40
N ARG A 233 24.41 44.24 -151.34
CA ARG A 233 23.51 43.92 -152.47
C ARG A 233 23.44 45.03 -153.52
N ASP A 234 23.90 46.24 -153.21
CA ASP A 234 23.93 47.33 -154.18
C ASP A 234 25.00 47.07 -155.27
N SER A 235 24.55 47.08 -156.53
CA SER A 235 25.40 46.75 -157.68
C SER A 235 26.42 47.87 -158.02
N ARG A 236 26.36 49.04 -157.37
CA ARG A 236 27.16 50.23 -157.70
C ARG A 236 28.52 50.36 -156.99
N GLN A 237 28.86 49.43 -156.09
CA GLN A 237 30.08 49.49 -155.27
C GLN A 237 31.32 48.90 -155.96
N SER A 238 32.51 49.44 -155.66
CA SER A 238 33.82 48.90 -156.10
C SER A 238 34.14 47.56 -155.42
N GLU A 239 34.94 46.71 -156.06
CA GLU A 239 35.37 45.41 -155.51
C GLU A 239 36.10 45.56 -154.16
N GLU A 240 36.93 46.58 -154.00
CA GLU A 240 37.63 46.88 -152.73
C GLU A 240 36.66 47.24 -151.62
N GLN A 241 35.62 48.04 -151.93
CA GLN A 241 34.59 48.44 -150.98
C GLN A 241 33.71 47.25 -150.57
N ARG A 242 33.42 46.35 -151.50
CA ARG A 242 32.72 45.09 -151.19
C ARG A 242 33.54 44.18 -150.28
N ALA A 243 34.86 44.07 -150.51
CA ALA A 243 35.75 43.29 -149.66
C ALA A 243 35.85 43.88 -148.23
N GLU A 244 35.93 45.20 -148.11
CA GLU A 244 35.90 45.92 -146.82
C GLU A 244 34.59 45.67 -146.06
N LEU A 245 33.44 45.83 -146.73
CA LEU A 245 32.12 45.57 -146.15
C LEU A 245 31.93 44.09 -145.75
N GLN A 246 32.46 43.15 -146.54
CA GLN A 246 32.47 41.72 -146.19
C GLN A 246 33.29 41.43 -144.94
N ARG A 247 34.46 42.05 -144.78
CA ARG A 247 35.28 41.93 -143.57
C ARG A 247 34.56 42.48 -142.34
N GLN A 248 33.96 43.66 -142.46
CA GLN A 248 33.17 44.26 -141.38
C GLN A 248 31.96 43.39 -140.99
N ASN A 249 31.29 42.79 -141.98
CA ASN A 249 30.17 41.90 -141.74
C ASN A 249 30.60 40.61 -141.01
N ALA A 250 31.71 39.99 -141.43
CA ALA A 250 32.27 38.82 -140.77
C ALA A 250 32.73 39.11 -139.33
N GLN A 251 33.29 40.29 -139.06
CA GLN A 251 33.64 40.73 -137.71
C GLN A 251 32.41 40.93 -136.82
N LEU A 252 31.32 41.48 -137.37
CA LEU A 252 30.05 41.61 -136.65
C LEU A 252 29.41 40.25 -136.38
N ASP A 253 29.43 39.32 -137.33
CA ASP A 253 28.93 37.95 -137.17
C ASP A 253 29.62 37.23 -136.02
N GLU A 254 30.95 37.32 -135.95
CA GLU A 254 31.71 36.71 -134.87
C GLU A 254 31.38 37.35 -133.52
N ARG A 255 31.22 38.67 -133.47
CA ARG A 255 30.84 39.37 -132.24
C ARG A 255 29.43 39.01 -131.78
N MET A 256 28.47 38.86 -132.69
CA MET A 256 27.11 38.42 -132.38
C MET A 256 27.10 36.98 -131.86
N ARG A 257 27.84 36.05 -132.48
CA ARG A 257 27.96 34.67 -131.98
C ARG A 257 28.53 34.60 -130.56
N GLN A 258 29.53 35.42 -130.25
CA GLN A 258 30.10 35.51 -128.90
C GLN A 258 29.04 35.98 -127.89
N LEU A 259 28.35 37.09 -128.19
CA LEU A 259 27.29 37.63 -127.32
C LEU A 259 26.11 36.67 -127.16
N GLU A 260 25.74 35.94 -128.21
CA GLU A 260 24.73 34.88 -128.15
C GLU A 260 25.14 33.75 -127.20
N SER A 261 26.39 33.27 -127.30
CA SER A 261 26.90 32.22 -126.42
C SER A 261 26.96 32.66 -124.95
N GLU A 262 27.35 33.91 -124.68
CA GLU A 262 27.34 34.50 -123.34
C GLU A 262 25.91 34.63 -122.81
N ARG A 263 24.97 35.12 -123.64
CA ARG A 263 23.55 35.22 -123.28
C ARG A 263 22.95 33.86 -122.94
N GLU A 264 23.25 32.83 -123.73
CA GLU A 264 22.77 31.46 -123.47
C GLU A 264 23.36 30.88 -122.18
N ALA A 265 24.65 31.09 -121.92
CA ALA A 265 25.27 30.67 -120.66
C ALA A 265 24.62 31.36 -119.45
N GLN A 266 24.37 32.67 -119.54
CA GLN A 266 23.68 33.43 -118.51
C GLN A 266 22.22 32.98 -118.32
N GLN A 267 21.51 32.68 -119.40
CA GLN A 267 20.15 32.13 -119.32
C GLN A 267 20.12 30.78 -118.60
N ARG A 268 21.12 29.92 -118.79
CA ARG A 268 21.22 28.66 -118.03
C ARG A 268 21.45 28.92 -116.55
N LEU A 269 22.40 29.80 -116.22
CA LEU A 269 22.69 30.16 -114.84
C LEU A 269 21.47 30.78 -114.12
N LEU A 270 20.74 31.68 -114.78
CA LEU A 270 19.51 32.26 -114.21
C LEU A 270 18.47 31.19 -113.91
N ARG A 271 18.26 30.21 -114.81
CA ARG A 271 17.31 29.10 -114.58
C ARG A 271 17.73 28.21 -113.40
N GLU A 272 19.02 27.94 -113.25
CA GLU A 272 19.55 27.17 -112.11
C GLU A 272 19.34 27.91 -110.79
N LEU A 273 19.58 29.23 -110.76
CA LEU A 273 19.36 30.06 -109.57
C LEU A 273 17.85 30.20 -109.23
N GLU A 274 16.98 30.31 -110.24
CA GLU A 274 15.53 30.28 -110.06
C GLU A 274 15.07 28.97 -109.41
N LEU A 275 15.54 27.82 -109.91
CA LEU A 275 15.21 26.52 -109.34
C LEU A 275 15.66 26.40 -107.87
N LEU A 276 16.89 26.81 -107.56
CA LEU A 276 17.40 26.82 -106.18
C LEU A 276 16.61 27.75 -105.26
N ARG A 277 16.15 28.90 -105.76
CA ARG A 277 15.29 29.82 -105.01
C ARG A 277 13.94 29.17 -104.69
N ASP A 278 13.32 28.54 -105.67
CA ASP A 278 12.01 27.91 -105.52
C ASP A 278 12.09 26.68 -104.59
N GLU A 279 13.17 25.88 -104.67
CA GLU A 279 13.45 24.79 -103.70
C GLU A 279 13.62 25.35 -102.28
N HIS A 280 14.35 26.44 -102.12
CA HIS A 280 14.53 27.09 -100.83
C HIS A 280 13.22 27.62 -100.25
N GLU A 281 12.37 28.24 -101.07
CA GLU A 281 11.04 28.70 -100.66
C GLU A 281 10.13 27.53 -100.24
N SER A 282 10.17 26.42 -100.98
CA SER A 282 9.46 25.19 -100.60
C SER A 282 9.94 24.64 -99.25
N LEU A 283 11.25 24.60 -99.02
CA LEU A 283 11.82 24.17 -97.75
C LEU A 283 11.46 25.12 -96.59
N GLN A 284 11.43 26.43 -96.84
CA GLN A 284 11.00 27.40 -95.85
C GLN A 284 9.53 27.22 -95.46
N ASN A 285 8.66 26.97 -96.44
CA ASN A 285 7.25 26.66 -96.18
C ASN A 285 7.09 25.36 -95.36
N ALA A 286 7.88 24.33 -95.67
CA ALA A 286 7.91 23.09 -94.88
C ALA A 286 8.37 23.33 -93.43
N VAL A 287 9.39 24.18 -93.22
CA VAL A 287 9.86 24.56 -91.88
C VAL A 287 8.78 25.30 -91.10
N VAL A 288 8.01 26.19 -91.73
CA VAL A 288 6.89 26.88 -91.07
C VAL A 288 5.81 25.89 -90.66
N LEU A 289 5.45 24.94 -91.52
CA LEU A 289 4.44 23.92 -91.21
C LEU A 289 4.89 23.03 -90.03
N LEU A 290 6.13 22.55 -90.06
CA LEU A 290 6.70 21.75 -88.96
C LEU A 290 6.73 22.54 -87.65
N ARG A 291 6.98 23.86 -87.69
CA ARG A 291 6.91 24.71 -86.48
C ARG A 291 5.49 24.75 -85.91
N THR A 292 4.47 24.90 -86.76
CA THR A 292 3.08 24.88 -86.29
C THR A 292 2.67 23.53 -85.69
N GLU A 293 3.17 22.42 -86.24
CA GLU A 293 2.94 21.09 -85.66
C GLU A 293 3.61 20.94 -84.28
N VAL A 294 4.83 21.46 -84.12
CA VAL A 294 5.53 21.47 -82.82
C VAL A 294 4.77 22.33 -81.81
N GLU A 295 4.33 23.52 -82.18
CA GLU A 295 3.54 24.40 -81.31
C GLU A 295 2.21 23.74 -80.87
N GLU A 296 1.57 22.98 -81.75
CA GLU A 296 0.36 22.22 -81.40
C GLU A 296 0.67 21.05 -80.44
N LEU A 297 1.78 20.34 -80.64
CA LEU A 297 2.23 19.29 -79.72
C LEU A 297 2.61 19.83 -78.35
N GLU A 298 3.29 20.99 -78.30
CA GLU A 298 3.61 21.71 -77.05
C GLU A 298 2.32 22.10 -76.32
N ARG A 299 1.33 22.65 -77.03
CA ARG A 299 0.01 22.95 -76.44
C ARG A 299 -0.66 21.73 -75.81
N ARG A 300 -0.68 20.60 -76.53
CA ARG A 300 -1.26 19.35 -76.01
C ARG A 300 -0.49 18.85 -74.80
N TYR A 301 0.84 18.96 -74.82
CA TYR A 301 1.69 18.62 -73.68
C TYR A 301 1.37 19.51 -72.46
N ASP A 302 1.24 20.81 -72.64
CA ASP A 302 0.88 21.76 -71.58
C ASP A 302 -0.50 21.45 -70.99
N GLU A 303 -1.50 21.15 -71.83
CA GLU A 303 -2.83 20.74 -71.38
C GLU A 303 -2.77 19.44 -70.55
N THR A 304 -2.04 18.42 -71.02
CA THR A 304 -1.89 17.18 -70.25
C THR A 304 -1.14 17.39 -68.93
N THR A 305 -0.12 18.25 -68.94
CA THR A 305 0.65 18.60 -67.73
C THR A 305 -0.22 19.36 -66.73
N TYR A 306 -1.03 20.31 -67.20
CA TYR A 306 -1.99 21.04 -66.38
C TYR A 306 -3.02 20.10 -65.74
N HIS A 307 -3.59 19.17 -66.52
CA HIS A 307 -4.52 18.18 -65.98
C HIS A 307 -3.86 17.27 -64.94
N LEU A 308 -2.62 16.81 -65.18
CA LEU A 308 -1.88 16.00 -64.23
C LEU A 308 -1.61 16.77 -62.91
N LEU A 309 -1.13 18.01 -63.01
CA LEU A 309 -0.90 18.88 -61.85
C LEU A 309 -2.21 19.08 -61.06
N THR A 310 -3.31 19.36 -61.74
CA THR A 310 -4.62 19.53 -61.10
C THR A 310 -5.07 18.27 -60.36
N VAL A 311 -4.85 17.09 -60.93
CA VAL A 311 -5.15 15.80 -60.26
C VAL A 311 -4.24 15.59 -59.05
N MET A 312 -2.96 15.93 -59.16
CA MET A 312 -2.01 15.84 -58.04
C MET A 312 -2.39 16.81 -56.90
N ASP A 313 -2.80 18.04 -57.22
CA ASP A 313 -3.25 19.03 -56.24
C ASP A 313 -4.53 18.54 -55.52
N LEU A 314 -5.52 18.06 -56.27
CA LEU A 314 -6.73 17.46 -55.69
C LEU A 314 -6.43 16.24 -54.81
N GLN A 315 -5.45 15.41 -55.22
CA GLN A 315 -4.99 14.29 -54.39
C GLN A 315 -4.33 14.80 -53.10
N ALA A 316 -3.48 15.81 -53.18
CA ALA A 316 -2.84 16.41 -52.01
C ALA A 316 -3.87 17.02 -51.05
N GLU A 317 -4.87 17.74 -51.55
CA GLU A 317 -5.99 18.28 -50.77
C GLU A 317 -6.80 17.17 -50.11
N SER A 318 -7.13 16.11 -50.85
CA SER A 318 -7.89 14.97 -50.32
C SER A 318 -7.12 14.22 -49.24
N CYS A 319 -5.82 14.00 -49.43
CA CYS A 319 -4.94 13.41 -48.43
C CYS A 319 -4.82 14.31 -47.19
N GLY A 320 -4.66 15.63 -47.38
CA GLY A 320 -4.64 16.59 -46.28
C GLY A 320 -5.92 16.54 -45.45
N ALA A 321 -7.08 16.60 -46.10
CA ALA A 321 -8.38 16.53 -45.43
C ALA A 321 -8.61 15.19 -44.69
N LEU A 322 -8.07 14.07 -45.21
CA LEU A 322 -8.09 12.79 -44.50
C LEU A 322 -7.20 12.80 -43.26
N VAL A 323 -6.00 13.35 -43.36
CA VAL A 323 -5.07 13.50 -42.21
C VAL A 323 -5.70 14.39 -41.14
N ASP A 324 -6.30 15.51 -41.52
CA ASP A 324 -6.97 16.43 -40.59
C ASP A 324 -8.15 15.74 -39.88
N ARG A 325 -8.97 14.98 -40.62
CA ARG A 325 -10.09 14.24 -40.03
C ARG A 325 -9.61 13.17 -39.05
N LEU A 326 -8.60 12.37 -39.43
CA LEU A 326 -8.00 11.37 -38.55
C LEU A 326 -7.36 12.03 -37.32
N GLY A 327 -6.75 13.21 -37.49
CA GLY A 327 -6.23 14.02 -36.40
C GLY A 327 -7.31 14.45 -35.42
N MET A 328 -8.45 14.97 -35.92
CA MET A 328 -9.60 15.33 -35.09
C MET A 328 -10.22 14.12 -34.37
N GLU A 329 -10.38 12.99 -35.07
CA GLU A 329 -10.88 11.74 -34.46
C GLU A 329 -9.94 11.26 -33.34
N HIS A 330 -8.63 11.33 -33.56
CA HIS A 330 -7.65 10.95 -32.55
C HIS A 330 -7.65 11.91 -31.35
N GLU A 331 -7.73 13.22 -31.57
CA GLU A 331 -7.83 14.22 -30.50
C GLU A 331 -9.13 14.05 -29.69
N GLN A 332 -10.24 13.76 -30.36
CA GLN A 332 -11.49 13.44 -29.69
C GLN A 332 -11.36 12.18 -28.81
N GLN A 333 -10.75 11.11 -29.32
CA GLN A 333 -10.49 9.89 -28.54
C GLN A 333 -9.58 10.15 -27.34
N LEU A 334 -8.57 11.01 -27.47
CA LEU A 334 -7.71 11.40 -26.35
C LEU A 334 -8.52 12.16 -25.29
N ASN A 335 -9.35 13.12 -25.70
CA ASN A 335 -10.22 13.86 -24.79
C ASN A 335 -11.24 12.96 -24.07
N GLU A 336 -11.86 12.01 -24.78
CA GLU A 336 -12.77 11.02 -24.18
C GLU A 336 -12.04 10.11 -23.17
N ASN A 337 -10.83 9.66 -23.49
CA ASN A 337 -10.00 8.89 -22.56
C ASN A 337 -9.58 9.72 -21.33
N GLU A 338 -9.25 10.99 -21.50
CA GLU A 338 -8.95 11.89 -20.39
C GLU A 338 -10.15 12.09 -19.47
N GLN A 339 -11.35 12.29 -20.04
CA GLN A 339 -12.59 12.36 -19.29
C GLN A 339 -12.83 11.07 -18.51
N TRP A 340 -12.76 9.92 -19.17
CA TRP A 340 -12.93 8.60 -18.52
C TRP A 340 -11.93 8.40 -17.37
N ASN A 341 -10.64 8.71 -17.60
CA ASN A 341 -9.61 8.62 -16.57
C ASN A 341 -9.89 9.58 -15.39
N SER A 342 -10.42 10.78 -15.66
CA SER A 342 -10.77 11.75 -14.62
C SER A 342 -11.97 11.28 -13.79
N GLU A 343 -12.97 10.68 -14.43
CA GLU A 343 -14.14 10.10 -13.77
C GLU A 343 -13.77 8.89 -12.92
N ASP A 344 -12.91 8.00 -13.44
CA ASP A 344 -12.43 6.83 -12.70
C ASP A 344 -11.58 7.25 -11.50
N ARG A 345 -10.70 8.25 -11.65
CA ARG A 345 -9.96 8.85 -10.53
C ARG A 345 -10.90 9.41 -9.47
N ALA A 346 -11.90 10.20 -9.86
CA ALA A 346 -12.87 10.76 -8.93
C ALA A 346 -13.72 9.68 -8.24
N ALA A 347 -14.07 8.60 -8.95
CA ALA A 347 -14.78 7.46 -8.37
C ALA A 347 -13.92 6.68 -7.36
N LEU A 348 -12.64 6.47 -7.66
CA LEU A 348 -11.67 5.88 -6.73
C LEU A 348 -11.48 6.76 -5.50
N GLU A 349 -11.34 8.07 -5.66
CA GLU A 349 -11.25 9.03 -4.55
C GLU A 349 -12.48 8.95 -3.64
N ARG A 350 -13.70 8.96 -4.20
CA ARG A 350 -14.94 8.78 -3.41
C ARG A 350 -14.96 7.46 -2.65
N ARG A 351 -14.60 6.35 -3.30
CA ARG A 351 -14.51 5.03 -2.63
C ARG A 351 -13.49 5.04 -1.50
N HIS A 352 -12.36 5.71 -1.68
CA HIS A 352 -11.36 5.87 -0.63
C HIS A 352 -11.89 6.71 0.52
N GLU A 353 -12.55 7.84 0.25
CA GLU A 353 -13.18 8.67 1.28
C GLU A 353 -14.26 7.93 2.06
N GLU A 354 -15.13 7.18 1.36
CA GLU A 354 -16.14 6.31 1.97
C GLU A 354 -15.50 5.24 2.87
N ALA A 355 -14.47 4.54 2.38
CA ALA A 355 -13.76 3.54 3.16
C ALA A 355 -13.03 4.13 4.38
N VAL A 356 -12.49 5.34 4.26
CA VAL A 356 -11.91 6.08 5.39
C VAL A 356 -12.99 6.43 6.41
N ALA A 357 -14.14 6.96 5.96
CA ALA A 357 -15.26 7.29 6.83
C ALA A 357 -15.83 6.06 7.55
N GLU A 358 -15.95 4.92 6.87
CA GLU A 358 -16.34 3.64 7.48
C GLU A 358 -15.34 3.19 8.55
N ARG A 359 -14.04 3.30 8.27
CA ARG A 359 -12.98 2.98 9.25
C ARG A 359 -13.01 3.91 10.45
N ASP A 360 -13.21 5.20 10.24
CA ASP A 360 -13.33 6.19 11.32
C ASP A 360 -14.58 5.95 12.18
N ALA A 361 -15.70 5.61 11.56
CA ALA A 361 -16.92 5.21 12.27
C ALA A 361 -16.70 3.93 13.09
N ALA A 362 -16.08 2.90 12.51
CA ALA A 362 -15.76 1.66 13.21
C ALA A 362 -14.78 1.91 14.37
N LEU A 363 -13.78 2.77 14.17
CA LEU A 363 -12.83 3.16 15.22
C LEU A 363 -13.53 3.91 16.34
N SER A 364 -14.45 4.83 16.04
CA SER A 364 -15.27 5.53 17.04
C SER A 364 -16.12 4.55 17.87
N VAL A 365 -16.78 3.57 17.24
CA VAL A 365 -17.55 2.52 17.94
C VAL A 365 -16.65 1.68 18.84
N ALA A 366 -15.48 1.26 18.35
CA ALA A 366 -14.52 0.51 19.15
C ALA A 366 -14.00 1.34 20.35
N GLN A 367 -13.75 2.63 20.14
CA GLN A 367 -13.36 3.57 21.19
C GLN A 367 -14.45 3.70 22.27
N ALA A 368 -15.72 3.81 21.85
CA ALA A 368 -16.85 3.88 22.77
C ALA A 368 -17.01 2.58 23.58
N ALA A 369 -16.87 1.42 22.94
CA ALA A 369 -16.91 0.12 23.62
C ALA A 369 -15.76 -0.05 24.61
N LEU A 370 -14.55 0.43 24.25
CA LEU A 370 -13.41 0.45 25.16
C LEU A 370 -13.70 1.32 26.38
N ASN A 371 -14.21 2.55 26.18
CA ASN A 371 -14.57 3.44 27.28
C ASN A 371 -15.65 2.84 28.18
N ASP A 372 -16.67 2.18 27.62
CA ASP A 372 -17.70 1.48 28.41
C ASP A 372 -17.10 0.33 29.23
N SER A 373 -16.19 -0.45 28.64
CA SER A 373 -15.49 -1.52 29.36
C SER A 373 -14.62 -0.97 30.49
N GLN A 374 -13.91 0.15 30.27
CA GLN A 374 -13.14 0.84 31.30
C GLN A 374 -14.03 1.30 32.45
N ARG A 375 -15.17 1.93 32.13
CA ARG A 375 -16.15 2.35 33.13
C ARG A 375 -16.70 1.17 33.95
N ARG A 376 -17.03 0.05 33.31
CA ARG A 376 -17.48 -1.17 34.03
C ARG A 376 -16.40 -1.72 34.96
N ILE A 377 -15.14 -1.66 34.55
CA ILE A 377 -14.01 -2.04 35.39
C ILE A 377 -13.93 -1.10 36.60
N GLU A 378 -14.01 0.21 36.40
CA GLU A 378 -14.01 1.20 37.49
C GLU A 378 -15.19 1.00 38.46
N GLU A 379 -16.40 0.79 37.94
CA GLU A 379 -17.60 0.50 38.74
C GLU A 379 -17.44 -0.82 39.54
N SER A 380 -16.88 -1.86 38.92
CA SER A 380 -16.57 -3.13 39.59
C SER A 380 -15.49 -2.96 40.67
N MET A 381 -14.47 -2.15 40.42
CA MET A 381 -13.43 -1.87 41.43
C MET A 381 -14.04 -1.12 42.62
N ALA A 382 -14.84 -0.09 42.39
CA ALA A 382 -15.51 0.66 43.44
C ALA A 382 -16.51 -0.20 44.24
N ALA A 383 -17.23 -1.11 43.57
CA ALA A 383 -18.08 -2.09 44.25
C ALA A 383 -17.25 -3.06 45.11
N GLY A 384 -16.10 -3.51 44.59
CA GLY A 384 -15.14 -4.30 45.35
C GLY A 384 -14.60 -3.59 46.59
N GLU A 385 -14.30 -2.30 46.49
CA GLU A 385 -13.88 -1.47 47.63
C GLU A 385 -15.00 -1.33 48.68
N LYS A 386 -16.25 -1.11 48.28
CA LYS A 386 -17.40 -1.07 49.19
C LYS A 386 -17.60 -2.40 49.92
N LEU A 387 -17.56 -3.52 49.20
CA LEU A 387 -17.67 -4.86 49.81
C LEU A 387 -16.54 -5.14 50.79
N ARG A 388 -15.30 -4.71 50.49
CA ARG A 388 -14.18 -4.80 51.44
C ARG A 388 -14.45 -3.99 52.71
N ALA A 389 -14.95 -2.76 52.59
CA ALA A 389 -15.30 -1.94 53.74
C ALA A 389 -16.43 -2.54 54.58
N GLU A 390 -17.46 -3.12 53.95
CA GLU A 390 -18.54 -3.84 54.64
C GLU A 390 -18.02 -5.09 55.37
N LEU A 391 -17.13 -5.87 54.72
CA LEU A 391 -16.47 -7.00 55.36
C LEU A 391 -15.66 -6.58 56.59
N GLU A 392 -14.89 -5.50 56.50
CA GLU A 392 -14.14 -4.95 57.64
C GLU A 392 -15.08 -4.50 58.77
N ALA A 393 -16.24 -3.91 58.46
CA ALA A 393 -17.23 -3.51 59.46
C ALA A 393 -17.86 -4.73 60.16
N LEU A 394 -18.26 -5.75 59.40
CA LEU A 394 -18.81 -7.00 59.93
C LEU A 394 -17.77 -7.80 60.73
N GLN A 395 -16.50 -7.71 60.38
CA GLN A 395 -15.40 -8.27 61.18
C GLN A 395 -15.30 -7.57 62.54
N LYS A 396 -15.31 -6.24 62.56
CA LYS A 396 -15.32 -5.46 63.82
C LYS A 396 -16.53 -5.79 64.68
N GLU A 397 -17.71 -5.96 64.07
CA GLU A 397 -18.93 -6.37 64.78
C GLU A 397 -18.80 -7.79 65.34
N ASN A 398 -18.29 -8.76 64.56
CA ASN A 398 -18.02 -10.11 65.05
C ASN A 398 -17.01 -10.12 66.20
N ASP A 399 -15.95 -9.33 66.13
CA ASP A 399 -14.97 -9.21 67.20
C ASP A 399 -15.58 -8.59 68.47
N ALA A 400 -16.45 -7.59 68.31
CA ALA A 400 -17.21 -7.01 69.43
C ALA A 400 -18.18 -8.02 70.05
N ILE A 401 -18.90 -8.80 69.22
CA ILE A 401 -19.77 -9.89 69.70
C ILE A 401 -18.96 -10.92 70.47
N ARG A 402 -17.82 -11.39 69.93
CA ARG A 402 -16.90 -12.33 70.60
C ARG A 402 -16.41 -11.78 71.93
N ALA A 403 -16.01 -10.51 71.98
CA ALA A 403 -15.61 -9.85 73.22
C ALA A 403 -16.76 -9.83 74.25
N ASN A 404 -17.97 -9.49 73.82
CA ASN A 404 -19.15 -9.48 74.67
C ASN A 404 -19.53 -10.89 75.15
N THR A 405 -19.43 -11.91 74.30
CA THR A 405 -19.67 -13.31 74.70
C THR A 405 -18.67 -13.73 75.77
N SER A 406 -17.38 -13.42 75.59
CA SER A 406 -16.37 -13.71 76.62
C SER A 406 -16.61 -12.96 77.94
N ALA A 407 -17.19 -11.76 77.88
CA ALA A 407 -17.55 -10.98 79.07
C ALA A 407 -18.77 -11.58 79.77
N MET A 408 -19.77 -12.03 79.00
CA MET A 408 -20.95 -12.70 79.51
C MET A 408 -20.62 -14.07 80.12
N GLU A 409 -19.68 -14.82 79.53
CA GLU A 409 -19.15 -16.06 80.11
C GLU A 409 -18.42 -15.81 81.44
N ARG A 410 -17.64 -14.74 81.54
CA ARG A 410 -17.01 -14.33 82.82
C ARG A 410 -18.04 -13.97 83.88
N ALA A 411 -19.03 -13.14 83.53
CA ALA A 411 -20.10 -12.76 84.45
C ALA A 411 -20.94 -13.98 84.88
N LYS A 412 -21.20 -14.91 83.96
CA LYS A 412 -21.85 -16.19 84.28
C LYS A 412 -21.03 -16.98 85.31
N GLY A 413 -19.71 -17.09 85.11
CA GLY A 413 -18.82 -17.76 86.06
C GLY A 413 -18.81 -17.11 87.45
N GLU A 414 -18.85 -15.78 87.52
CA GLU A 414 -18.98 -15.04 88.79
C GLU A 414 -20.31 -15.31 89.50
N VAL A 415 -21.40 -15.38 88.74
CA VAL A 415 -22.73 -15.72 89.29
C VAL A 415 -22.75 -17.17 89.78
N GLU A 416 -22.20 -18.11 89.02
CA GLU A 416 -22.09 -19.52 89.44
C GLU A 416 -21.28 -19.65 90.74
N GLN A 417 -20.15 -18.95 90.86
CA GLN A 417 -19.37 -18.89 92.10
C GLN A 417 -20.17 -18.30 93.28
N SER A 418 -20.94 -17.24 93.03
CA SER A 418 -21.79 -16.64 94.07
C SER A 418 -22.93 -17.57 94.49
N LEU A 419 -23.50 -18.34 93.54
CA LEU A 419 -24.53 -19.33 93.81
C LEU A 419 -23.98 -20.47 94.66
N GLU A 420 -22.78 -20.98 94.32
CA GLU A 420 -22.08 -21.99 95.12
C GLU A 420 -21.84 -21.50 96.55
N ALA A 421 -21.38 -20.26 96.72
CA ALA A 421 -21.18 -19.64 98.03
C ALA A 421 -22.49 -19.56 98.84
N VAL A 422 -23.59 -19.11 98.22
CA VAL A 422 -24.91 -19.04 98.87
C VAL A 422 -25.44 -20.44 99.22
N THR A 423 -25.21 -21.44 98.36
CA THR A 423 -25.60 -22.82 98.67
C THR A 423 -24.78 -23.39 99.83
N ALA A 424 -23.50 -23.07 99.93
CA ALA A 424 -22.66 -23.46 101.06
C ALA A 424 -23.11 -22.79 102.37
N GLU A 425 -23.48 -21.51 102.33
CA GLU A 425 -24.06 -20.81 103.47
C GLU A 425 -25.39 -21.43 103.92
N ARG A 426 -26.28 -21.75 102.96
CA ARG A 426 -27.54 -22.46 103.24
C ARG A 426 -27.28 -23.79 103.92
N ASP A 427 -26.36 -24.60 103.38
CA ASP A 427 -26.08 -25.94 103.89
C ASP A 427 -25.46 -25.87 105.31
N GLY A 428 -24.59 -24.88 105.57
CA GLY A 428 -24.08 -24.60 106.91
C GLY A 428 -25.14 -24.10 107.91
N LEU A 429 -26.16 -23.36 107.45
CA LEU A 429 -27.32 -22.99 108.27
C LEU A 429 -28.22 -24.21 108.55
N GLN A 430 -28.36 -25.11 107.58
CA GLN A 430 -29.14 -26.34 107.72
C GLN A 430 -28.50 -27.29 108.75
N GLU A 431 -27.17 -27.43 108.76
CA GLU A 431 -26.43 -28.16 109.79
C GLU A 431 -26.59 -27.56 111.20
N ARG A 432 -26.59 -26.23 111.32
CA ARG A 432 -26.84 -25.54 112.60
C ARG A 432 -28.27 -25.77 113.11
N LEU A 433 -29.24 -25.86 112.21
CA LEU A 433 -30.63 -26.15 112.56
C LEU A 433 -30.79 -27.61 113.03
N THR A 434 -30.11 -28.57 112.40
CA THR A 434 -30.12 -29.96 112.86
C THR A 434 -29.42 -30.12 114.21
N ALA A 435 -28.29 -29.44 114.42
CA ALA A 435 -27.58 -29.46 115.70
C ALA A 435 -28.42 -28.88 116.86
N THR A 436 -29.20 -27.82 116.61
CA THR A 436 -30.10 -27.24 117.62
C THR A 436 -31.34 -28.10 117.87
N SER A 437 -31.88 -28.76 116.84
CA SER A 437 -32.94 -29.77 116.98
C SER A 437 -32.51 -30.98 117.81
N ASP A 438 -31.28 -31.48 117.59
CA ASP A 438 -30.73 -32.62 118.33
C ASP A 438 -30.43 -32.26 119.80
N ALA A 439 -29.96 -31.04 120.06
CA ALA A 439 -29.76 -30.53 121.43
C ALA A 439 -31.07 -30.43 122.22
N LEU A 440 -32.14 -29.93 121.58
CA LEU A 440 -33.48 -29.88 122.20
C LEU A 440 -34.05 -31.28 122.44
N SER A 441 -33.80 -32.23 121.52
CA SER A 441 -34.21 -33.62 121.67
C SER A 441 -33.48 -34.32 122.83
N SER A 442 -32.21 -33.98 123.07
CA SER A 442 -31.44 -34.47 124.23
C SER A 442 -31.99 -33.93 125.55
N GLN A 443 -32.35 -32.64 125.60
CA GLN A 443 -32.96 -32.03 126.79
C GLN A 443 -34.34 -32.63 127.11
N LEU A 444 -35.13 -32.97 126.09
CA LEU A 444 -36.43 -33.63 126.28
C LEU A 444 -36.27 -35.02 126.94
N ARG A 445 -35.26 -35.80 126.52
CA ARG A 445 -34.96 -37.12 127.09
C ARG A 445 -34.49 -37.04 128.55
N GLU A 446 -33.78 -35.98 128.93
CA GLU A 446 -33.37 -35.76 130.34
C GLU A 446 -34.59 -35.45 131.23
N VAL A 447 -35.54 -34.67 130.73
CA VAL A 447 -36.78 -34.36 131.45
C VAL A 447 -37.67 -35.61 131.60
N GLU A 448 -37.75 -36.45 130.58
CA GLU A 448 -38.49 -37.72 130.64
C GLU A 448 -37.84 -38.71 131.62
N ARG A 449 -36.50 -38.72 131.71
CA ARG A 449 -35.77 -39.58 132.66
C ARG A 449 -36.00 -39.14 134.11
N ALA A 450 -35.98 -37.83 134.38
CA ALA A 450 -36.29 -37.27 135.69
C ALA A 450 -37.76 -37.54 136.11
N LYS A 451 -38.69 -37.56 135.15
CA LYS A 451 -40.08 -37.94 135.39
C LYS A 451 -40.21 -39.41 135.84
N GLY A 452 -39.48 -40.32 135.20
CA GLY A 452 -39.50 -41.75 135.57
C GLY A 452 -38.98 -42.04 136.99
N GLU A 453 -38.00 -41.27 137.48
CA GLU A 453 -37.47 -41.41 138.85
C GLU A 453 -38.47 -40.96 139.93
N VAL A 454 -39.32 -39.98 139.60
CA VAL A 454 -40.41 -39.52 140.47
C VAL A 454 -41.58 -40.53 140.51
N GLU A 455 -41.86 -41.22 139.40
CA GLU A 455 -42.90 -42.25 139.34
C GLU A 455 -42.51 -43.52 140.13
N GLN A 456 -41.24 -43.93 140.08
CA GLN A 456 -40.72 -45.07 140.87
C GLN A 456 -40.73 -44.81 142.39
N SER A 457 -40.50 -43.57 142.81
CA SER A 457 -40.57 -43.20 144.23
C SER A 457 -42.02 -43.13 144.74
N LEU A 458 -43.00 -42.88 143.86
CA LEU A 458 -44.43 -42.92 144.19
C LEU A 458 -44.95 -44.36 144.37
N GLU A 459 -44.46 -45.32 143.56
CA GLU A 459 -44.83 -46.74 143.66
C GLU A 459 -44.25 -47.43 144.90
N ALA A 460 -43.07 -47.02 145.36
CA ALA A 460 -42.48 -47.53 146.60
C ALA A 460 -43.32 -47.14 147.84
N VAL A 461 -43.90 -45.94 147.84
CA VAL A 461 -44.72 -45.43 148.96
C VAL A 461 -46.13 -46.04 148.99
N THR A 462 -46.66 -46.49 147.84
CA THR A 462 -47.96 -47.20 147.79
C THR A 462 -47.85 -48.68 148.18
N ALA A 463 -46.70 -49.32 147.98
CA ALA A 463 -46.45 -50.71 148.37
C ALA A 463 -46.42 -50.93 149.90
N GLU A 464 -45.91 -49.96 150.69
CA GLU A 464 -45.90 -50.07 152.16
C GLU A 464 -47.30 -49.89 152.79
N ARG A 465 -48.19 -49.13 152.14
CA ARG A 465 -49.58 -48.93 152.60
C ARG A 465 -50.42 -50.20 152.45
N ASP A 466 -50.22 -50.96 151.38
CA ASP A 466 -51.10 -52.09 151.03
C ASP A 466 -50.77 -53.36 151.84
N ALA A 467 -49.55 -53.50 152.38
CA ALA A 467 -49.19 -54.56 153.32
C ALA A 467 -49.89 -54.47 154.70
N GLY A 468 -50.43 -53.29 155.06
CA GLY A 468 -51.17 -53.09 156.30
C GLY A 468 -52.64 -53.57 156.25
N VAL A 469 -53.21 -53.72 155.07
CA VAL A 469 -54.65 -54.00 154.89
C VAL A 469 -54.96 -55.51 154.80
N GLU A 470 -53.98 -56.34 154.44
CA GLU A 470 -54.17 -57.79 154.25
C GLU A 470 -54.20 -58.63 155.55
N LYS A 471 -53.74 -58.10 156.70
CA LYS A 471 -53.84 -58.81 157.99
C LYS A 471 -55.19 -58.66 158.70
N LEU A 472 -56.07 -57.77 158.25
CA LEU A 472 -57.39 -57.51 158.87
C LEU A 472 -58.57 -58.20 158.17
N ALA A 473 -58.34 -58.91 157.06
CA ALA A 473 -59.39 -59.52 156.24
C ALA A 473 -59.53 -61.05 156.38
N SER A 474 -58.65 -61.74 157.12
CA SER A 474 -58.69 -63.21 157.27
C SER A 474 -59.40 -63.75 158.54
N GLU A 475 -59.99 -62.90 159.38
CA GLU A 475 -60.72 -63.33 160.59
C GLU A 475 -62.25 -63.13 160.56
N LYS A 476 -62.85 -62.66 159.44
CA LYS A 476 -64.30 -62.35 159.37
C LYS A 476 -65.08 -63.05 158.26
N ALA A 477 -64.71 -64.27 157.90
CA ALA A 477 -65.49 -65.11 156.99
C ALA A 477 -65.57 -66.58 157.45
N MET A 478 -66.06 -66.82 158.66
CA MET A 478 -66.62 -68.13 159.06
C MET A 478 -67.74 -67.99 160.12
N THR A 479 -68.83 -67.30 159.77
CA THR A 479 -70.22 -67.44 160.31
C THR A 479 -71.12 -66.48 159.50
N LEU A 480 -71.58 -66.80 158.28
CA LEU A 480 -72.56 -67.82 157.81
C LEU A 480 -73.98 -67.24 157.65
N SER A 481 -74.63 -67.56 156.52
CA SER A 481 -75.99 -67.19 156.04
C SER A 481 -76.03 -65.88 155.21
N TRP A 482 -76.19 -65.83 153.87
CA TRP A 482 -76.86 -66.68 152.88
C TRP A 482 -78.24 -67.19 153.34
N HIS A 483 -79.31 -66.55 152.87
CA HIS A 483 -80.02 -67.06 151.69
C HIS A 483 -81.06 -66.04 151.16
N ARG A 484 -80.67 -65.37 150.06
CA ARG A 484 -81.37 -65.33 148.76
C ARG A 484 -82.92 -65.29 148.82
N VAL A 485 -83.51 -64.09 148.64
CA VAL A 485 -84.81 -63.75 148.00
C VAL A 485 -85.14 -62.25 148.25
N ARG A 486 -85.83 -61.60 147.29
CA ARG A 486 -86.72 -60.40 147.39
C ARG A 486 -86.28 -58.99 146.94
N SER A 487 -87.09 -58.46 146.01
CA SER A 487 -87.69 -57.10 145.99
C SER A 487 -86.88 -55.90 145.48
N TYR A 488 -87.41 -54.80 144.91
CA TYR A 488 -88.69 -54.36 144.33
C TYR A 488 -88.53 -52.83 144.03
N VAL A 489 -88.78 -52.36 142.80
CA VAL A 489 -89.53 -51.13 142.39
C VAL A 489 -89.15 -49.70 142.89
N ARG A 490 -89.32 -48.71 141.97
CA ARG A 490 -89.35 -47.21 142.09
C ARG A 490 -87.98 -46.54 142.32
N ASN A 491 -87.63 -45.36 141.78
CA ASN A 491 -88.40 -44.12 141.61
C ASN A 491 -87.68 -43.12 140.67
N CYS A 492 -88.43 -42.14 140.15
CA CYS A 492 -88.00 -40.94 139.42
C CYS A 492 -87.13 -39.97 140.26
N ARG A 493 -86.35 -39.08 139.62
CA ARG A 493 -86.16 -37.62 139.91
C ARG A 493 -84.84 -37.06 139.32
N TRP A 494 -84.89 -36.01 138.49
CA TRP A 494 -84.83 -34.57 138.80
C TRP A 494 -83.45 -34.05 139.25
N LEU A 495 -83.08 -32.87 138.70
CA LEU A 495 -82.28 -31.77 139.29
C LEU A 495 -80.98 -32.12 140.02
N ARG A 496 -79.87 -31.50 139.60
CA ARG A 496 -79.33 -30.32 140.31
C ARG A 496 -78.09 -29.72 139.64
N PRO A 497 -77.85 -28.42 139.85
CA PRO A 497 -76.72 -27.68 139.33
C PRO A 497 -75.62 -27.45 140.38
N ARG A 498 -74.45 -27.04 139.85
CA ARG A 498 -73.44 -26.11 140.40
C ARG A 498 -72.72 -26.47 141.72
N THR A 499 -71.42 -26.12 141.66
CA THR A 499 -70.44 -25.91 142.74
C THR A 499 -69.79 -27.14 143.38
N GLY A 500 -68.48 -27.25 143.14
CA GLY A 500 -67.50 -27.26 144.23
C GLY A 500 -66.92 -28.61 144.68
N ARG A 501 -65.58 -28.68 144.59
CA ARG A 501 -64.62 -29.25 145.56
C ARG A 501 -64.68 -30.77 145.83
N ARG A 502 -63.53 -31.43 145.83
CA ARG A 502 -62.47 -31.33 146.83
C ARG A 502 -61.13 -31.80 146.27
#